data_AF-A0A4R1HTL4-F1
#
_entry.id   AF-A0A4R1HTL4-F1
#
_cell.length_a   1.000
_cell.length_b   1.000
_cell.length_c   1.000
_cell.angle_alpha   90.00
_cell.angle_beta   90.00
_cell.angle_gamma   90.00
#
_symmetry.space_group_name_H-M   'P 1'
#
loop_
_entity.id
_entity.type
_entity.pdbx_description
1 polymer ?
#
loop_
_entity_poly.entity_id
_entity_poly.type
_entity_poly.pdbx_seq_one_letter_code
_entity_poly.pdbx_strand_id
1 'polypeptide(L)'
;MVGDPNAQVPRTGFDVARRGYDQTQVDAHLRRLDAEVRMLVADRDAAVAQNARLGHELDEARSRTEAMQQQVNRLAGPPQSVQGMSERLRSMLRLAEDEVAEMHRRADAEIGEQRRAAEEHAQQIVGDARIEVQRLEQTAETQRAELAERKAVAEREIHDLQDRTARELAADRHRTEQELTEQRRATEEELADQRGRVERELSEAQETSRREITEAATAAERERARLQSESDARRTRVERDFAVAMDQRRQEALSALVAERAALVDEIAARRRESEQEAERIRSEASAAARTTIEDAEQGAVEITADAYRELERLNGLRGQVSEQLRRARATIDSELEAVNADPEGVPAPVSAEEEDDATAEGAVPEQDSGEPDGTPSPTPRPQAGWKGQSRSRRTARV
;
A
#
# COMPACT_ATOMS: atom_id res chain seq x y z
N MET A 1 7.61 -22.87 -185.91
CA MET A 1 7.91 -23.86 -186.97
C MET A 1 7.90 -25.22 -186.26
N VAL A 2 6.88 -26.07 -186.34
CA VAL A 2 6.28 -26.70 -187.54
C VAL A 2 7.31 -27.44 -188.38
N GLY A 3 7.40 -28.75 -188.10
CA GLY A 3 7.58 -29.81 -189.11
C GLY A 3 8.95 -29.98 -189.76
N ASP A 4 9.65 -31.04 -189.36
CA ASP A 4 9.83 -32.15 -190.30
C ASP A 4 9.54 -33.49 -189.57
N PRO A 5 8.42 -34.18 -189.89
CA PRO A 5 8.09 -35.48 -189.31
C PRO A 5 8.83 -36.66 -189.97
N ASN A 6 9.73 -36.40 -190.92
CA ASN A 6 10.36 -37.41 -191.78
C ASN A 6 11.89 -37.41 -191.73
N ALA A 7 12.47 -36.89 -190.64
CA ALA A 7 13.89 -37.10 -190.34
C ALA A 7 14.13 -38.59 -190.04
N GLN A 8 14.46 -39.34 -191.09
CA GLN A 8 14.90 -40.73 -191.02
C GLN A 8 16.01 -40.82 -189.97
N VAL A 9 15.73 -41.46 -188.83
CA VAL A 9 16.77 -41.88 -187.90
C VAL A 9 17.74 -42.74 -188.72
N PRO A 10 18.98 -42.29 -188.98
CA PRO A 10 19.91 -43.13 -189.70
C PRO A 10 20.08 -44.39 -188.87
N ARG A 11 20.15 -45.55 -189.49
CA ARG A 11 20.51 -46.78 -188.78
C ARG A 11 21.98 -46.66 -188.39
N THR A 12 22.28 -45.94 -187.31
CA THR A 12 23.63 -45.69 -186.78
C THR A 12 24.16 -46.93 -186.05
N GLY A 13 24.04 -48.09 -186.70
CA GLY A 13 24.91 -49.22 -186.41
C GLY A 13 26.26 -48.93 -187.07
N PHE A 14 27.35 -49.14 -186.33
CA PHE A 14 28.68 -49.11 -186.91
C PHE A 14 28.92 -50.37 -187.76
N ASP A 15 29.65 -50.25 -188.86
CA ASP A 15 30.01 -51.40 -189.70
C ASP A 15 30.91 -52.40 -188.92
N VAL A 16 30.55 -53.69 -188.96
CA VAL A 16 31.21 -54.73 -188.15
C VAL A 16 32.44 -55.29 -188.89
N ALA A 17 33.63 -54.90 -188.43
CA ALA A 17 34.91 -55.40 -188.94
C ALA A 17 35.48 -56.56 -188.10
N ARG A 18 36.26 -57.47 -188.71
CA ARG A 18 36.83 -58.69 -188.09
C ARG A 18 37.80 -58.45 -186.91
N ARG A 19 38.14 -57.20 -186.62
CA ARG A 19 38.88 -56.73 -185.42
C ARG A 19 38.29 -55.38 -184.93
N GLY A 20 36.96 -55.29 -184.87
CA GLY A 20 36.24 -54.11 -184.36
C GLY A 20 36.19 -54.02 -182.84
N TYR A 21 35.63 -52.92 -182.33
CA TYR A 21 35.30 -52.74 -180.92
C TYR A 21 34.13 -53.65 -180.49
N ASP A 22 34.07 -53.97 -179.19
CA ASP A 22 32.96 -54.72 -178.60
C ASP A 22 31.67 -53.89 -178.66
N GLN A 23 30.67 -54.38 -179.39
CA GLN A 23 29.38 -53.71 -179.57
C GLN A 23 28.70 -53.39 -178.24
N THR A 24 28.80 -54.27 -177.23
CA THR A 24 28.16 -54.05 -175.92
C THR A 24 28.80 -52.89 -175.16
N GLN A 25 30.12 -52.70 -175.31
CA GLN A 25 30.85 -51.57 -174.74
C GLN A 25 30.55 -50.27 -175.48
N VAL A 26 30.45 -50.33 -176.82
CA VAL A 26 30.09 -49.17 -177.65
C VAL A 26 28.66 -48.71 -177.35
N ASP A 27 27.68 -49.61 -177.27
CA ASP A 27 26.30 -49.29 -176.91
C ASP A 27 26.20 -48.71 -175.50
N ALA A 28 26.97 -49.25 -174.53
CA ALA A 28 27.02 -48.71 -173.18
C ALA A 28 27.65 -47.30 -173.14
N HIS A 29 28.68 -47.04 -173.96
CA HIS A 29 29.31 -45.73 -174.07
C HIS A 29 28.40 -44.71 -174.77
N LEU A 30 27.71 -45.10 -175.85
CA LEU A 30 26.72 -44.24 -176.51
C LEU A 30 25.55 -43.89 -175.59
N ARG A 31 25.03 -44.86 -174.80
CA ARG A 31 23.99 -44.55 -173.80
C ARG A 31 24.49 -43.58 -172.72
N ARG A 32 25.78 -43.61 -172.37
CA ARG A 32 26.38 -42.62 -171.47
C ARG A 32 26.45 -41.25 -172.15
N LEU A 33 26.96 -41.17 -173.38
CA LEU A 33 27.02 -39.92 -174.14
C LEU A 33 25.63 -39.30 -174.36
N ASP A 34 24.61 -40.10 -174.69
CA ASP A 34 23.22 -39.65 -174.79
C ASP A 34 22.69 -39.08 -173.47
N ALA A 35 23.05 -39.71 -172.34
CA ALA A 35 22.69 -39.21 -171.01
C ALA A 35 23.43 -37.90 -170.68
N GLU A 36 24.72 -37.80 -170.99
CA GLU A 36 25.54 -36.60 -170.82
C GLU A 36 25.03 -35.44 -171.70
N VAL A 37 24.67 -35.70 -172.96
CA VAL A 37 24.07 -34.70 -173.86
C VAL A 37 22.71 -34.23 -173.36
N ARG A 38 21.85 -35.14 -172.85
CA ARG A 38 20.58 -34.75 -172.22
C ARG A 38 20.77 -33.92 -170.96
N MET A 39 21.78 -34.24 -170.15
CA MET A 39 22.14 -33.45 -168.97
C MET A 39 22.62 -32.05 -169.37
N LEU A 40 23.54 -31.94 -170.34
CA LEU A 40 24.02 -30.65 -170.87
C LEU A 40 22.90 -29.81 -171.50
N VAL A 41 21.92 -30.43 -172.15
CA VAL A 41 20.72 -29.74 -172.67
C VAL A 41 19.86 -29.22 -171.52
N ALA A 42 19.63 -30.01 -170.48
CA ALA A 42 18.89 -29.56 -169.29
C ALA A 42 19.61 -28.43 -168.54
N ASP A 43 20.94 -28.53 -168.38
CA ASP A 43 21.78 -27.50 -167.76
C ASP A 43 21.79 -26.20 -168.57
N ARG A 44 21.88 -26.29 -169.91
CA ARG A 44 21.72 -25.14 -170.82
C ARG A 44 20.36 -24.48 -170.64
N ASP A 45 19.28 -25.26 -170.63
CA ASP A 45 17.93 -24.72 -170.56
C ASP A 45 17.65 -24.09 -169.18
N ALA A 46 18.21 -24.66 -168.10
CA ALA A 46 18.23 -24.04 -166.77
C ALA A 46 19.01 -22.72 -166.77
N ALA A 47 20.19 -22.67 -167.38
CA ALA A 47 21.00 -21.45 -167.49
C ALA A 47 20.32 -20.35 -168.33
N VAL A 48 19.64 -20.72 -169.42
CA VAL A 48 18.83 -19.79 -170.23
C VAL A 48 17.66 -19.24 -169.42
N ALA A 49 16.94 -20.09 -168.67
CA ALA A 49 15.88 -19.66 -167.78
C ALA A 49 16.38 -18.74 -166.64
N GLN A 50 17.57 -18.99 -166.10
CA GLN A 50 18.20 -18.13 -165.10
C GLN A 50 18.56 -16.75 -165.67
N ASN A 51 19.16 -16.70 -166.87
CA ASN A 51 19.49 -15.44 -167.54
C ASN A 51 18.24 -14.59 -167.82
N ALA A 52 17.13 -15.22 -168.22
CA ALA A 52 15.85 -14.53 -168.42
C ALA A 52 15.30 -13.89 -167.12
N ARG A 53 15.43 -14.57 -165.98
CA ARG A 53 15.05 -14.01 -164.66
C ARG A 53 15.92 -12.83 -164.25
N LEU A 54 17.24 -12.98 -164.36
CA LEU A 54 18.20 -11.91 -164.03
C LEU A 54 18.01 -10.67 -164.91
N GLY A 55 17.65 -10.84 -166.19
CA GLY A 55 17.28 -9.72 -167.05
C GLY A 55 16.06 -8.94 -166.54
N HIS A 56 15.04 -9.64 -166.04
CA HIS A 56 13.84 -9.01 -165.49
C HIS A 56 14.11 -8.25 -164.19
N GLU A 57 14.91 -8.84 -163.28
CA GLU A 57 15.35 -8.19 -162.03
C GLU A 57 16.19 -6.93 -162.32
N LEU A 58 17.04 -6.96 -163.36
CA LEU A 58 17.86 -5.83 -163.78
C LEU A 58 17.00 -4.67 -164.30
N ASP A 59 15.98 -4.95 -165.11
CA ASP A 59 15.09 -3.93 -165.67
C ASP A 59 14.14 -3.33 -164.62
N GLU A 60 13.72 -4.13 -163.62
CA GLU A 60 12.99 -3.63 -162.46
C GLU A 60 13.87 -2.72 -161.57
N ALA A 61 15.13 -3.13 -161.33
CA ALA A 61 16.08 -2.33 -160.57
C ALA A 61 16.39 -0.99 -161.27
N ARG A 62 16.61 -1.01 -162.60
CA ARG A 62 16.77 0.20 -163.44
C ARG A 62 15.57 1.14 -163.30
N SER A 63 14.36 0.60 -163.43
CA SER A 63 13.11 1.36 -163.30
C SER A 63 12.99 2.01 -161.90
N ARG A 64 13.39 1.31 -160.83
CA ARG A 64 13.44 1.87 -159.47
C ARG A 64 14.48 2.98 -159.33
N THR A 65 15.68 2.82 -159.90
CA THR A 65 16.72 3.85 -159.90
C THR A 65 16.28 5.11 -160.66
N GLU A 66 15.65 4.96 -161.83
CA GLU A 66 15.12 6.09 -162.59
C GLU A 66 14.02 6.85 -161.81
N ALA A 67 13.11 6.13 -161.16
CA ALA A 67 12.07 6.73 -160.32
C ALA A 67 12.66 7.52 -159.12
N MET A 68 13.66 6.95 -158.43
CA MET A 68 14.39 7.64 -157.36
C MET A 68 15.14 8.86 -157.89
N GLN A 69 15.80 8.77 -159.06
CA GLN A 69 16.51 9.90 -159.64
C GLN A 69 15.56 11.03 -160.05
N GLN A 70 14.37 10.71 -160.58
CA GLN A 70 13.31 11.70 -160.84
C GLN A 70 12.76 12.33 -159.55
N GLN A 71 12.73 11.60 -158.44
CA GLN A 71 12.34 12.16 -157.14
C GLN A 71 13.43 13.08 -156.58
N VAL A 72 14.71 12.67 -156.64
CA VAL A 72 15.85 13.50 -156.23
C VAL A 72 15.94 14.78 -157.08
N ASN A 73 15.82 14.68 -158.40
CA ASN A 73 15.84 15.84 -159.30
C ASN A 73 14.69 16.84 -158.99
N ARG A 74 13.51 16.36 -158.58
CA ARG A 74 12.40 17.21 -158.12
C ARG A 74 12.70 17.92 -156.79
N LEU A 75 13.43 17.28 -155.88
CA LEU A 75 13.79 17.84 -154.57
C LEU A 75 15.01 18.79 -154.62
N ALA A 76 15.95 18.53 -155.55
CA ALA A 76 17.22 19.24 -155.70
C ALA A 76 17.21 20.37 -156.75
N GLY A 77 16.19 20.45 -157.61
CA GLY A 77 16.07 21.48 -158.65
C GLY A 77 15.84 22.90 -158.11
N PRO A 78 16.22 23.96 -158.87
CA PRO A 78 15.94 25.34 -158.49
C PRO A 78 14.42 25.64 -158.39
N PRO A 79 13.97 26.48 -157.43
CA PRO A 79 12.56 26.66 -157.15
C PRO A 79 11.85 27.52 -158.20
N GLN A 80 11.06 26.90 -159.08
CA GLN A 80 10.17 27.59 -160.03
C GLN A 80 8.69 27.17 -159.90
N SER A 81 8.26 26.62 -158.76
CA SER A 81 6.84 26.40 -158.47
C SER A 81 6.47 26.68 -157.00
N VAL A 82 5.30 27.29 -156.79
CA VAL A 82 4.71 27.56 -155.46
C VAL A 82 4.43 26.24 -154.71
N GLN A 83 4.15 25.18 -155.45
CA GLN A 83 3.93 23.84 -154.93
C GLN A 83 5.20 23.27 -154.27
N GLY A 84 6.37 23.38 -154.91
CA GLY A 84 7.64 22.91 -154.35
C GLY A 84 8.07 23.68 -153.09
N MET A 85 7.78 24.98 -153.01
CA MET A 85 7.98 25.76 -151.78
C MET A 85 7.05 25.30 -150.65
N SER A 86 5.78 25.02 -150.98
CA SER A 86 4.80 24.50 -150.04
C SER A 86 5.14 23.09 -149.53
N GLU A 87 5.67 22.22 -150.40
CA GLU A 87 6.14 20.88 -150.03
C GLU A 87 7.40 20.94 -149.15
N ARG A 88 8.35 21.84 -149.44
CA ARG A 88 9.51 22.07 -148.57
C ARG A 88 9.11 22.65 -147.20
N LEU A 89 8.18 23.59 -147.15
CA LEU A 89 7.65 24.13 -145.88
C LEU A 89 6.94 23.05 -145.06
N ARG A 90 6.12 22.19 -145.68
CA ARG A 90 5.53 21.02 -144.99
C ARG A 90 6.60 20.06 -144.46
N SER A 91 7.68 19.84 -145.22
CA SER A 91 8.80 18.99 -144.78
C SER A 91 9.57 19.60 -143.60
N MET A 92 9.82 20.92 -143.62
CA MET A 92 10.47 21.64 -142.52
C MET A 92 9.59 21.71 -141.27
N LEU A 93 8.28 21.95 -141.42
CA LEU A 93 7.32 21.92 -140.32
C LEU A 93 7.24 20.53 -139.71
N ARG A 94 7.16 19.47 -140.53
CA ARG A 94 7.19 18.09 -140.05
C ARG A 94 8.49 17.76 -139.31
N LEU A 95 9.64 18.19 -139.83
CA LEU A 95 10.93 18.02 -139.13
C LEU A 95 10.94 18.75 -137.78
N ALA A 96 10.37 19.96 -137.71
CA ALA A 96 10.25 20.72 -136.47
C ALA A 96 9.24 20.10 -135.49
N GLU A 97 8.14 19.53 -135.97
CA GLU A 97 7.18 18.74 -135.18
C GLU A 97 7.85 17.46 -134.63
N ASP A 98 8.61 16.74 -135.45
CA ASP A 98 9.37 15.54 -135.06
C ASP A 98 10.47 15.89 -134.02
N GLU A 99 11.19 17.01 -134.19
CA GLU A 99 12.20 17.54 -133.24
C GLU A 99 11.55 17.99 -131.92
N VAL A 100 10.42 18.70 -131.95
CA VAL A 100 9.66 19.07 -130.74
C VAL A 100 9.13 17.83 -130.03
N ALA A 101 8.65 16.83 -130.76
CA ALA A 101 8.25 15.55 -130.19
C ALA A 101 9.43 14.74 -129.63
N GLU A 102 10.65 14.90 -130.16
CA GLU A 102 11.86 14.35 -129.54
C GLU A 102 12.27 15.11 -128.28
N MET A 103 12.27 16.46 -128.30
CA MET A 103 12.55 17.28 -127.11
C MET A 103 11.59 16.98 -125.97
N HIS A 104 10.28 16.81 -126.25
CA HIS A 104 9.31 16.38 -125.24
C HIS A 104 9.60 14.98 -124.71
N ARG A 105 9.84 13.99 -125.58
CA ARG A 105 10.21 12.63 -125.13
C ARG A 105 11.48 12.61 -124.28
N ARG A 106 12.46 13.46 -124.60
CA ARG A 106 13.72 13.61 -123.84
C ARG A 106 13.47 14.27 -122.49
N ALA A 107 12.71 15.37 -122.44
CA ALA A 107 12.34 16.05 -121.20
C ALA A 107 11.48 15.15 -120.28
N ASP A 108 10.52 14.40 -120.83
CA ASP A 108 9.70 13.44 -120.08
C ASP A 108 10.55 12.30 -119.51
N ALA A 109 11.56 11.83 -120.25
CA ALA A 109 12.52 10.85 -119.77
C ALA A 109 13.40 11.41 -118.63
N GLU A 110 13.98 12.59 -118.81
CA GLU A 110 14.81 13.28 -117.79
C GLU A 110 14.01 13.56 -116.51
N ILE A 111 12.76 14.05 -116.63
CA ILE A 111 11.84 14.24 -115.49
C ILE A 111 11.51 12.89 -114.83
N GLY A 112 11.30 11.83 -115.62
CA GLY A 112 11.05 10.48 -115.12
C GLY A 112 12.23 9.91 -114.33
N GLU A 113 13.46 10.10 -114.82
CA GLU A 113 14.70 9.70 -114.15
C GLU A 113 14.93 10.52 -112.87
N GLN A 114 14.78 11.85 -112.93
CA GLN A 114 14.94 12.71 -111.76
C GLN A 114 13.91 12.40 -110.67
N ARG A 115 12.67 12.07 -111.04
CA ARG A 115 11.64 11.61 -110.09
C ARG A 115 12.00 10.28 -109.45
N ARG A 116 12.42 9.28 -110.23
CA ARG A 116 12.86 7.97 -109.69
C ARG A 116 14.03 8.14 -108.72
N ALA A 117 15.06 8.91 -109.10
CA ALA A 117 16.20 9.18 -108.23
C ALA A 117 15.79 9.89 -106.93
N ALA A 118 14.85 10.85 -106.99
CA ALA A 118 14.31 11.52 -105.81
C ALA A 118 13.45 10.58 -104.94
N GLU A 119 12.65 9.71 -105.54
CA GLU A 119 11.85 8.70 -104.85
C GLU A 119 12.72 7.64 -104.18
N GLU A 120 13.76 7.14 -104.84
CA GLU A 120 14.75 6.21 -104.30
C GLU A 120 15.51 6.83 -103.12
N HIS A 121 16.00 8.06 -103.26
CA HIS A 121 16.68 8.78 -102.18
C HIS A 121 15.74 9.07 -100.99
N ALA A 122 14.47 9.41 -101.25
CA ALA A 122 13.47 9.56 -100.20
C ALA A 122 13.16 8.22 -99.49
N GLN A 123 13.09 7.11 -100.23
CA GLN A 123 12.92 5.78 -99.66
C GLN A 123 14.12 5.35 -98.81
N GLN A 124 15.35 5.69 -99.24
CA GLN A 124 16.58 5.46 -98.47
C GLN A 124 16.55 6.24 -97.14
N ILE A 125 16.32 7.56 -97.18
CA ILE A 125 16.21 8.39 -95.96
C ILE A 125 15.13 7.87 -95.01
N VAL A 126 13.96 7.50 -95.52
CA VAL A 126 12.87 6.96 -94.70
C VAL A 126 13.20 5.56 -94.16
N GLY A 127 13.94 4.74 -94.92
CA GLY A 127 14.45 3.43 -94.47
C GLY A 127 15.45 3.57 -93.32
N ASP A 128 16.47 4.41 -93.50
CA ASP A 128 17.51 4.67 -92.52
C ASP A 128 16.92 5.30 -91.24
N ALA A 129 16.03 6.29 -91.38
CA ALA A 129 15.34 6.90 -90.24
C ALA A 129 14.48 5.89 -89.46
N ARG A 130 13.84 4.92 -90.13
CA ARG A 130 13.10 3.84 -89.45
C ARG A 130 14.04 2.89 -88.69
N ILE A 131 15.19 2.56 -89.27
CA ILE A 131 16.20 1.71 -88.62
C ILE A 131 16.76 2.40 -87.37
N GLU A 132 17.06 3.70 -87.45
CA GLU A 132 17.53 4.48 -86.30
C GLU A 132 16.45 4.63 -85.21
N VAL A 133 15.19 4.88 -85.57
CA VAL A 133 14.08 4.88 -84.60
C VAL A 133 13.95 3.52 -83.91
N GLN A 134 14.01 2.41 -84.64
CA GLN A 134 13.96 1.07 -84.04
C GLN A 134 15.15 0.80 -83.10
N ARG A 135 16.36 1.26 -83.44
CA ARG A 135 17.53 1.16 -82.56
C ARG A 135 17.37 1.99 -81.29
N LEU A 136 16.82 3.20 -81.40
CA LEU A 136 16.53 4.07 -80.26
C LEU A 136 15.42 3.51 -79.36
N GLU A 137 14.39 2.89 -79.94
CA GLU A 137 13.33 2.21 -79.20
C GLU A 137 13.87 0.99 -78.44
N GLN A 138 14.65 0.13 -79.10
CA GLN A 138 15.28 -1.04 -78.47
C GLN A 138 16.24 -0.64 -77.33
N THR A 139 17.07 0.38 -77.54
CA THR A 139 17.99 0.86 -76.48
C THR A 139 17.26 1.56 -75.33
N ALA A 140 16.15 2.25 -75.61
CA ALA A 140 15.29 2.79 -74.55
C ALA A 140 14.55 1.69 -73.78
N GLU A 141 14.15 0.59 -74.45
CA GLU A 141 13.51 -0.56 -73.82
C GLU A 141 14.50 -1.31 -72.91
N THR A 142 15.72 -1.61 -73.37
CA THR A 142 16.74 -2.25 -72.52
C THR A 142 17.12 -1.38 -71.33
N GLN A 143 17.31 -0.07 -71.51
CA GLN A 143 17.55 0.85 -70.39
C GLN A 143 16.38 0.89 -69.39
N ARG A 144 15.14 0.85 -69.85
CA ARG A 144 13.96 0.77 -68.97
C ARG A 144 13.92 -0.54 -68.20
N ALA A 145 14.24 -1.67 -68.85
CA ALA A 145 14.31 -2.98 -68.22
C ALA A 145 15.42 -3.02 -67.15
N GLU A 146 16.63 -2.55 -67.46
CA GLU A 146 17.74 -2.45 -66.49
C GLU A 146 17.38 -1.56 -65.29
N LEU A 147 16.74 -0.42 -65.52
CA LEU A 147 16.30 0.47 -64.44
C LEU A 147 15.19 -0.15 -63.60
N ALA A 148 14.28 -0.92 -64.19
CA ALA A 148 13.24 -1.65 -63.46
C ALA A 148 13.84 -2.78 -62.62
N GLU A 149 14.80 -3.53 -63.16
CA GLU A 149 15.52 -4.58 -62.41
C GLU A 149 16.32 -3.99 -61.24
N ARG A 150 17.12 -2.94 -61.48
CA ARG A 150 17.88 -2.26 -60.41
C ARG A 150 16.97 -1.71 -59.31
N LYS A 151 15.79 -1.17 -59.67
CA LYS A 151 14.78 -0.76 -58.68
C LYS A 151 14.23 -1.94 -57.89
N ALA A 152 13.84 -3.02 -58.56
CA ALA A 152 13.32 -4.22 -57.89
C ALA A 152 14.37 -4.88 -56.96
N VAL A 153 15.66 -4.83 -57.31
CA VAL A 153 16.75 -5.25 -56.42
C VAL A 153 16.86 -4.32 -55.22
N ALA A 154 16.93 -3.00 -55.44
CA ALA A 154 17.03 -2.03 -54.35
C ALA A 154 15.81 -2.06 -53.40
N GLU A 155 14.59 -2.26 -53.92
CA GLU A 155 13.37 -2.41 -53.12
C GLU A 155 13.42 -3.68 -52.24
N ARG A 156 13.94 -4.79 -52.77
CA ARG A 156 14.17 -6.02 -51.99
C ARG A 156 15.25 -5.81 -50.94
N GLU A 157 16.36 -5.16 -51.26
CA GLU A 157 17.43 -4.86 -50.30
C GLU A 157 16.94 -3.94 -49.16
N ILE A 158 16.13 -2.93 -49.48
CA ILE A 158 15.49 -2.07 -48.47
C ILE A 158 14.54 -2.89 -47.58
N HIS A 159 13.68 -3.73 -48.17
CA HIS A 159 12.77 -4.60 -47.40
C HIS A 159 13.56 -5.56 -46.50
N ASP A 160 14.59 -6.21 -47.01
CA ASP A 160 15.46 -7.12 -46.27
C ASP A 160 16.18 -6.42 -45.10
N LEU A 161 16.65 -5.19 -45.30
CA LEU A 161 17.26 -4.38 -44.24
C LEU A 161 16.22 -3.94 -43.20
N GLN A 162 15.00 -3.58 -43.61
CA GLN A 162 13.89 -3.29 -42.71
C GLN A 162 13.50 -4.52 -41.88
N ASP A 163 13.42 -5.70 -42.49
CA ASP A 163 13.14 -6.96 -41.80
C ASP A 163 14.24 -7.34 -40.80
N ARG A 164 15.52 -7.19 -41.17
CA ARG A 164 16.65 -7.45 -40.26
C ARG A 164 16.64 -6.49 -39.08
N THR A 165 16.55 -5.18 -39.32
CA THR A 165 16.53 -4.16 -38.26
C THR A 165 15.30 -4.30 -37.36
N ALA A 166 14.13 -4.68 -37.91
CA ALA A 166 12.94 -4.98 -37.11
C ALA A 166 13.14 -6.20 -36.19
N ARG A 167 13.79 -7.26 -36.68
CA ARG A 167 14.11 -8.46 -35.87
C ARG A 167 15.16 -8.18 -34.81
N GLU A 168 16.19 -7.40 -35.12
CA GLU A 168 17.21 -6.94 -34.17
C GLU A 168 16.58 -6.10 -33.06
N LEU A 169 15.78 -5.09 -33.42
CA LEU A 169 15.03 -4.26 -32.45
C LEU A 169 14.05 -5.08 -31.59
N ALA A 170 13.42 -6.12 -32.14
CA ALA A 170 12.56 -7.02 -31.38
C ALA A 170 13.36 -7.90 -30.39
N ALA A 171 14.52 -8.42 -30.82
CA ALA A 171 15.40 -9.21 -29.97
C ALA A 171 16.02 -8.40 -28.83
N ASP A 172 16.45 -7.16 -29.09
CA ASP A 172 16.99 -6.27 -28.07
C ASP A 172 15.92 -5.77 -27.09
N ARG A 173 14.68 -5.50 -27.57
CA ARG A 173 13.53 -5.24 -26.68
C ARG A 173 13.26 -6.43 -25.77
N HIS A 174 13.17 -7.63 -26.32
CA HIS A 174 12.96 -8.84 -25.54
C HIS A 174 14.08 -9.05 -24.50
N ARG A 175 15.35 -8.84 -24.87
CA ARG A 175 16.48 -8.91 -23.92
C ARG A 175 16.32 -7.89 -22.79
N THR A 176 16.04 -6.62 -23.10
CA THR A 176 15.90 -5.56 -22.09
C THR A 176 14.65 -5.75 -21.21
N GLU A 177 13.56 -6.30 -21.74
CA GLU A 177 12.38 -6.71 -20.96
C GLU A 177 12.73 -7.87 -20.02
N GLN A 178 13.45 -8.90 -20.49
CA GLN A 178 13.94 -9.99 -19.66
C GLN A 178 14.85 -9.50 -18.54
N GLU A 179 15.90 -8.73 -18.85
CA GLU A 179 16.82 -8.13 -17.88
C GLU A 179 16.06 -7.29 -16.83
N LEU A 180 15.06 -6.51 -17.25
CA LEU A 180 14.23 -5.73 -16.34
C LEU A 180 13.34 -6.62 -15.45
N THR A 181 12.79 -7.72 -15.96
CA THR A 181 12.03 -8.67 -15.14
C THR A 181 12.92 -9.43 -14.14
N GLU A 182 14.14 -9.79 -14.53
CA GLU A 182 15.11 -10.44 -13.65
C GLU A 182 15.60 -9.48 -12.56
N GLN A 183 15.93 -8.23 -12.92
CA GLN A 183 16.27 -7.18 -11.95
C GLN A 183 15.13 -6.91 -10.98
N ARG A 184 13.88 -6.78 -11.46
CA ARG A 184 12.71 -6.61 -10.59
C ARG A 184 12.57 -7.77 -9.61
N ARG A 185 12.59 -9.02 -10.11
CA ARG A 185 12.52 -10.22 -9.27
C ARG A 185 13.63 -10.24 -8.23
N ALA A 186 14.87 -9.94 -8.60
CA ALA A 186 15.99 -9.88 -7.68
C ALA A 186 15.77 -8.81 -6.59
N THR A 187 15.33 -7.59 -6.95
CA THR A 187 15.02 -6.54 -5.96
C THR A 187 13.83 -6.88 -5.07
N GLU A 188 12.81 -7.58 -5.58
CA GLU A 188 11.67 -8.05 -4.79
C GLU A 188 12.08 -9.16 -3.81
N GLU A 189 12.94 -10.08 -4.25
CA GLU A 189 13.56 -11.12 -3.40
C GLU A 189 14.44 -10.49 -2.31
N GLU A 190 15.31 -9.53 -2.64
CA GLU A 190 16.12 -8.79 -1.66
C GLU A 190 15.28 -8.02 -0.65
N LEU A 191 14.20 -7.36 -1.09
CA LEU A 191 13.28 -6.64 -0.19
C LEU A 191 12.48 -7.59 0.69
N ALA A 192 12.08 -8.75 0.20
CA ALA A 192 11.44 -9.80 1.00
C ALA A 192 12.41 -10.34 2.07
N ASP A 193 13.66 -10.60 1.69
CA ASP A 193 14.73 -11.03 2.59
C ASP A 193 15.03 -10.00 3.69
N GLN A 194 15.13 -8.72 3.33
CA GLN A 194 15.33 -7.63 4.28
C GLN A 194 14.14 -7.48 5.24
N ARG A 195 12.90 -7.52 4.73
CA ARG A 195 11.69 -7.49 5.56
C ARG A 195 11.66 -8.67 6.53
N GLY A 196 11.93 -9.88 6.04
CA GLY A 196 11.97 -11.09 6.86
C GLY A 196 13.11 -11.10 7.90
N ARG A 197 14.21 -10.38 7.68
CA ARG A 197 15.25 -10.14 8.70
C ARG A 197 14.76 -9.18 9.78
N VAL A 198 14.26 -8.00 9.38
CA VAL A 198 13.74 -6.98 10.31
C VAL A 198 12.56 -7.50 11.14
N GLU A 199 11.67 -8.30 10.55
CA GLU A 199 10.55 -8.92 11.27
C GLU A 199 11.03 -9.93 12.33
N ARG A 200 12.06 -10.74 12.01
CA ARG A 200 12.68 -11.65 12.99
C ARG A 200 13.39 -10.90 14.10
N GLU A 201 14.22 -9.91 13.77
CA GLU A 201 14.90 -9.06 14.76
C GLU A 201 13.91 -8.34 15.68
N LEU A 202 12.81 -7.83 15.12
CA LEU A 202 11.73 -7.20 15.89
C LEU A 202 11.02 -8.21 16.80
N SER A 203 10.70 -9.40 16.29
CA SER A 203 10.07 -10.47 17.08
C SER A 203 10.97 -10.92 18.23
N GLU A 204 12.27 -11.15 17.97
CA GLU A 204 13.28 -11.49 18.97
C GLU A 204 13.42 -10.38 20.03
N ALA A 205 13.49 -9.11 19.62
CA ALA A 205 13.55 -7.96 20.53
C ALA A 205 12.26 -7.77 21.35
N GLN A 206 11.09 -8.07 20.79
CA GLN A 206 9.82 -8.08 21.51
C GLN A 206 9.75 -9.22 22.52
N GLU A 207 10.24 -10.41 22.18
CA GLU A 207 10.33 -11.54 23.11
C GLU A 207 11.29 -11.27 24.26
N THR A 208 12.49 -10.74 23.99
CA THR A 208 13.47 -10.40 25.06
C THR A 208 12.92 -9.30 25.96
N SER A 209 12.41 -8.20 25.41
CA SER A 209 11.80 -7.13 26.20
C SER A 209 10.62 -7.63 27.03
N ARG A 210 9.78 -8.51 26.48
CA ARG A 210 8.67 -9.14 27.22
C ARG A 210 9.17 -10.02 28.37
N ARG A 211 10.23 -10.82 28.15
CA ARG A 211 10.87 -11.63 29.20
C ARG A 211 11.41 -10.73 30.32
N GLU A 212 12.20 -9.72 29.98
CA GLU A 212 12.75 -8.73 30.92
C GLU A 212 11.66 -8.03 31.74
N ILE A 213 10.55 -7.59 31.11
CA ILE A 213 9.40 -6.99 31.79
C ILE A 213 8.77 -7.98 32.78
N THR A 214 8.59 -9.26 32.39
CA THR A 214 8.04 -10.28 33.30
C THR A 214 8.99 -10.61 34.45
N GLU A 215 10.30 -10.68 34.20
CA GLU A 215 11.30 -10.92 35.24
C GLU A 215 11.37 -9.76 36.22
N ALA A 216 11.42 -8.52 35.73
CA ALA A 216 11.39 -7.30 36.56
C ALA A 216 10.09 -7.19 37.37
N ALA A 217 8.93 -7.50 36.78
CA ALA A 217 7.66 -7.52 37.48
C ALA A 217 7.65 -8.55 38.61
N THR A 218 8.04 -9.81 38.34
CA THR A 218 8.10 -10.85 39.39
C THR A 218 9.15 -10.54 40.47
N ALA A 219 10.27 -9.91 40.12
CA ALA A 219 11.25 -9.46 41.10
C ALA A 219 10.70 -8.34 42.01
N ALA A 220 10.01 -7.36 41.43
CA ALA A 220 9.35 -6.29 42.18
C ALA A 220 8.22 -6.82 43.09
N GLU A 221 7.45 -7.83 42.64
CA GLU A 221 6.45 -8.50 43.47
C GLU A 221 7.07 -9.25 44.65
N ARG A 222 8.17 -10.00 44.43
CA ARG A 222 8.91 -10.68 45.51
C ARG A 222 9.43 -9.70 46.55
N GLU A 223 10.03 -8.59 46.13
CA GLU A 223 10.56 -7.60 47.06
C GLU A 223 9.44 -6.86 47.81
N ARG A 224 8.31 -6.54 47.15
CA ARG A 224 7.13 -5.99 47.84
C ARG A 224 6.56 -6.97 48.88
N ALA A 225 6.45 -8.26 48.54
CA ALA A 225 5.98 -9.28 49.47
C ALA A 225 6.94 -9.46 50.66
N ARG A 226 8.26 -9.40 50.40
CA ARG A 226 9.29 -9.42 51.44
C ARG A 226 9.17 -8.22 52.38
N LEU A 227 9.14 -7.01 51.85
CA LEU A 227 9.02 -5.78 52.65
C LEU A 227 7.72 -5.73 53.45
N GLN A 228 6.61 -6.25 52.88
CA GLN A 228 5.35 -6.40 53.60
C GLN A 228 5.51 -7.38 54.79
N SER A 229 6.11 -8.56 54.57
CA SER A 229 6.37 -9.55 55.62
C SER A 229 7.32 -9.01 56.72
N GLU A 230 8.37 -8.28 56.34
CA GLU A 230 9.27 -7.62 57.30
C GLU A 230 8.53 -6.53 58.11
N SER A 231 7.65 -5.75 57.47
CA SER A 231 6.81 -4.74 58.12
C SER A 231 5.80 -5.35 59.09
N ASP A 232 5.09 -6.40 58.67
CA ASP A 232 4.10 -7.10 59.50
C ASP A 232 4.78 -7.79 60.69
N ALA A 233 5.93 -8.46 60.48
CA ALA A 233 6.74 -9.01 61.57
C ALA A 233 7.22 -7.93 62.55
N ARG A 234 7.61 -6.75 62.05
CA ARG A 234 8.00 -5.61 62.89
C ARG A 234 6.82 -5.05 63.67
N ARG A 235 5.65 -4.94 63.06
CA ARG A 235 4.40 -4.53 63.71
C ARG A 235 4.02 -5.52 64.82
N THR A 236 3.98 -6.82 64.53
CA THR A 236 3.69 -7.87 65.51
C THR A 236 4.71 -7.92 66.65
N ARG A 237 5.97 -7.52 66.39
CA ARG A 237 6.97 -7.35 67.46
C ARG A 237 6.65 -6.13 68.33
N VAL A 238 6.40 -4.97 67.74
CA VAL A 238 6.04 -3.75 68.48
C VAL A 238 4.75 -3.94 69.30
N GLU A 239 3.74 -4.62 68.75
CA GLU A 239 2.49 -4.94 69.46
C GLU A 239 2.74 -5.87 70.67
N ARG A 240 3.63 -6.87 70.54
CA ARG A 240 4.05 -7.72 71.67
C ARG A 240 4.85 -6.96 72.71
N ASP A 241 5.85 -6.19 72.30
CA ASP A 241 6.70 -5.41 73.19
C ASP A 241 5.85 -4.36 73.97
N PHE A 242 4.85 -3.76 73.31
CA PHE A 242 3.87 -2.87 73.94
C PHE A 242 2.92 -3.60 74.90
N ALA A 243 2.42 -4.79 74.55
CA ALA A 243 1.59 -5.59 75.44
C ALA A 243 2.34 -5.98 76.72
N VAL A 244 3.61 -6.41 76.61
CA VAL A 244 4.47 -6.70 77.76
C VAL A 244 4.69 -5.46 78.62
N ALA A 245 4.99 -4.30 78.01
CA ALA A 245 5.16 -3.05 78.76
C ALA A 245 3.86 -2.58 79.46
N MET A 246 2.70 -2.84 78.86
CA MET A 246 1.40 -2.53 79.48
C MET A 246 1.02 -3.50 80.60
N ASP A 247 1.30 -4.81 80.45
CA ASP A 247 1.11 -5.76 81.55
C ASP A 247 2.08 -5.49 82.71
N GLN A 248 3.33 -5.09 82.43
CA GLN A 248 4.28 -4.63 83.47
C GLN A 248 3.73 -3.40 84.20
N ARG A 249 3.33 -2.34 83.49
CA ARG A 249 2.70 -1.15 84.10
C ARG A 249 1.42 -1.48 84.87
N ARG A 250 0.62 -2.45 84.40
CA ARG A 250 -0.58 -2.92 85.10
C ARG A 250 -0.22 -3.68 86.38
N GLN A 251 0.82 -4.52 86.35
CA GLN A 251 1.35 -5.21 87.53
C GLN A 251 1.93 -4.22 88.55
N GLU A 252 2.68 -3.22 88.11
CA GLU A 252 3.20 -2.13 88.94
C GLU A 252 2.06 -1.32 89.58
N ALA A 253 1.04 -0.93 88.81
CA ALA A 253 -0.11 -0.22 89.35
C ALA A 253 -0.93 -1.07 90.35
N LEU A 254 -1.11 -2.36 90.07
CA LEU A 254 -1.77 -3.29 90.99
C LEU A 254 -0.94 -3.53 92.26
N SER A 255 0.38 -3.64 92.16
CA SER A 255 1.25 -3.81 93.33
C SER A 255 1.30 -2.55 94.19
N ALA A 256 1.28 -1.37 93.58
CA ALA A 256 1.13 -0.09 94.28
C ALA A 256 -0.21 0.00 95.03
N LEU A 257 -1.33 -0.35 94.39
CA LEU A 257 -2.65 -0.39 95.05
C LEU A 257 -2.72 -1.42 96.19
N VAL A 258 -2.05 -2.56 96.06
CA VAL A 258 -1.95 -3.55 97.15
C VAL A 258 -1.09 -3.03 98.30
N ALA A 259 0.01 -2.33 98.02
CA ALA A 259 0.86 -1.71 99.03
C ALA A 259 0.14 -0.56 99.76
N GLU A 260 -0.58 0.30 99.03
CA GLU A 260 -1.43 1.35 99.60
C GLU A 260 -2.52 0.76 100.50
N ARG A 261 -3.21 -0.29 100.03
CA ARG A 261 -4.21 -0.99 100.84
C ARG A 261 -3.62 -1.63 102.09
N ALA A 262 -2.40 -2.18 102.02
CA ALA A 262 -1.70 -2.72 103.19
C ALA A 262 -1.37 -1.60 104.20
N ALA A 263 -0.82 -0.47 103.73
CA ALA A 263 -0.54 0.69 104.58
C ALA A 263 -1.80 1.25 105.25
N LEU A 264 -2.93 1.32 104.53
CA LEU A 264 -4.23 1.71 105.11
C LEU A 264 -4.74 0.71 106.15
N VAL A 265 -4.52 -0.60 105.98
CA VAL A 265 -4.85 -1.62 106.99
C VAL A 265 -3.98 -1.46 108.23
N ASP A 266 -2.68 -1.20 108.07
CA ASP A 266 -1.76 -0.95 109.18
C ASP A 266 -2.11 0.35 109.94
N GLU A 267 -2.51 1.41 109.23
CA GLU A 267 -3.01 2.65 109.84
C GLU A 267 -4.32 2.42 110.63
N ILE A 268 -5.28 1.69 110.05
CA ILE A 268 -6.52 1.32 110.75
C ILE A 268 -6.20 0.49 112.00
N ALA A 269 -5.25 -0.44 111.92
CA ALA A 269 -4.81 -1.23 113.06
C ALA A 269 -4.05 -0.39 114.11
N ALA A 270 -3.34 0.67 113.72
CA ALA A 270 -2.72 1.62 114.63
C ALA A 270 -3.78 2.48 115.35
N ARG A 271 -4.70 3.12 114.60
CA ARG A 271 -5.80 3.91 115.17
C ARG A 271 -6.71 3.09 116.10
N ARG A 272 -6.93 1.81 115.80
CA ARG A 272 -7.64 0.89 116.72
C ARG A 272 -6.89 0.68 118.02
N ARG A 273 -5.57 0.41 117.97
CA ARG A 273 -4.73 0.28 119.16
C ARG A 273 -4.68 1.57 119.99
N GLU A 274 -4.59 2.73 119.36
CA GLU A 274 -4.67 4.03 120.03
C GLU A 274 -6.05 4.24 120.70
N SER A 275 -7.14 3.94 119.99
CA SER A 275 -8.50 4.03 120.53
C SER A 275 -8.76 3.02 121.67
N GLU A 276 -8.15 1.82 121.60
CA GLU A 276 -8.22 0.81 122.67
C GLU A 276 -7.44 1.26 123.90
N GLN A 277 -6.25 1.83 123.73
CA GLN A 277 -5.43 2.41 124.80
C GLN A 277 -6.13 3.60 125.47
N GLU A 278 -6.74 4.50 124.70
CA GLU A 278 -7.50 5.62 125.25
C GLU A 278 -8.77 5.16 125.97
N ALA A 279 -9.46 4.14 125.44
CA ALA A 279 -10.61 3.54 126.14
C ALA A 279 -10.18 2.82 127.43
N GLU A 280 -9.00 2.20 127.48
CA GLU A 280 -8.41 1.64 128.71
C GLU A 280 -8.05 2.75 129.71
N ARG A 281 -7.49 3.86 129.24
CA ARG A 281 -7.19 5.04 130.05
C ARG A 281 -8.44 5.61 130.70
N ILE A 282 -9.49 5.87 129.91
CA ILE A 282 -10.80 6.34 130.40
C ILE A 282 -11.41 5.35 131.39
N ARG A 283 -11.36 4.03 131.12
CA ARG A 283 -11.80 3.00 132.07
C ARG A 283 -11.02 3.06 133.38
N SER A 284 -9.70 3.20 133.32
CA SER A 284 -8.85 3.27 134.51
C SER A 284 -9.15 4.53 135.35
N GLU A 285 -9.29 5.69 134.71
CA GLU A 285 -9.63 6.97 135.34
C GLU A 285 -11.03 6.91 135.98
N ALA A 286 -12.03 6.37 135.28
CA ALA A 286 -13.37 6.15 135.82
C ALA A 286 -13.37 5.15 136.99
N SER A 287 -12.57 4.09 136.93
CA SER A 287 -12.45 3.12 138.03
C SER A 287 -11.72 3.68 139.26
N ALA A 288 -10.80 4.64 139.07
CA ALA A 288 -10.16 5.36 140.15
C ALA A 288 -11.16 6.33 140.82
N ALA A 289 -11.90 7.11 140.03
CA ALA A 289 -12.96 7.99 140.53
C ALA A 289 -14.07 7.22 141.27
N ALA A 290 -14.44 6.03 140.80
CA ALA A 290 -15.38 5.14 141.46
C ALA A 290 -14.85 4.61 142.81
N ARG A 291 -13.53 4.39 142.96
CA ARG A 291 -12.93 4.02 144.25
C ARG A 291 -12.96 5.18 145.23
N THR A 292 -12.57 6.38 144.79
CA THR A 292 -12.61 7.59 145.65
C THR A 292 -14.03 7.87 146.16
N THR A 293 -15.05 7.75 145.31
CA THR A 293 -16.45 7.93 145.75
C THR A 293 -16.95 6.83 146.68
N ILE A 294 -16.42 5.60 146.61
CA ILE A 294 -16.68 4.55 147.62
C ILE A 294 -15.99 4.88 148.94
N GLU A 295 -14.71 5.30 148.91
CA GLU A 295 -13.94 5.69 150.09
C GLU A 295 -14.58 6.89 150.82
N ASP A 296 -15.04 7.90 150.08
CA ASP A 296 -15.79 9.05 150.62
C ASP A 296 -17.11 8.62 151.26
N ALA A 297 -17.84 7.68 150.65
CA ALA A 297 -19.10 7.15 151.17
C ALA A 297 -18.90 6.29 152.43
N GLU A 298 -17.82 5.51 152.51
CA GLU A 298 -17.44 4.75 153.70
C GLU A 298 -17.05 5.69 154.86
N GLN A 299 -16.32 6.77 154.59
CA GLN A 299 -16.00 7.78 155.60
C GLN A 299 -17.26 8.47 156.14
N GLY A 300 -18.18 8.88 155.25
CA GLY A 300 -19.46 9.46 155.67
C GLY A 300 -20.33 8.51 156.50
N ALA A 301 -20.33 7.21 156.18
CA ALA A 301 -21.02 6.21 156.99
C ALA A 301 -20.42 6.06 158.41
N VAL A 302 -19.09 6.13 158.54
CA VAL A 302 -18.41 6.10 159.84
C VAL A 302 -18.76 7.33 160.69
N GLU A 303 -18.77 8.54 160.11
CA GLU A 303 -19.14 9.76 160.85
C GLU A 303 -20.58 9.72 161.38
N ILE A 304 -21.54 9.29 160.55
CA ILE A 304 -22.96 9.15 160.95
C ILE A 304 -23.11 8.18 162.15
N THR A 305 -22.38 7.06 162.15
CA THR A 305 -22.41 6.14 163.31
C THR A 305 -21.78 6.73 164.57
N ALA A 306 -20.74 7.56 164.45
CA ALA A 306 -20.09 8.23 165.58
C ALA A 306 -20.98 9.32 166.22
N ASP A 307 -21.85 9.97 165.44
CA ASP A 307 -22.89 10.88 165.96
C ASP A 307 -24.00 10.13 166.70
N ALA A 308 -24.47 9.00 166.17
CA ALA A 308 -25.50 8.18 166.81
C ALA A 308 -25.07 7.68 168.21
N TYR A 309 -23.80 7.29 168.38
CA TYR A 309 -23.28 6.91 169.70
C TYR A 309 -23.21 8.07 170.70
N ARG A 310 -22.82 9.27 170.24
CA ARG A 310 -22.74 10.46 171.11
C ARG A 310 -24.11 10.85 171.69
N GLU A 311 -25.18 10.73 170.92
CA GLU A 311 -26.51 11.11 171.37
C GLU A 311 -27.14 10.04 172.31
N LEU A 312 -26.80 8.75 172.13
CA LEU A 312 -27.14 7.69 173.09
C LEU A 312 -26.48 7.92 174.47
N GLU A 313 -25.22 8.34 174.50
CA GLU A 313 -24.49 8.69 175.73
C GLU A 313 -25.21 9.82 176.51
N ARG A 314 -25.69 10.82 175.77
CA ARG A 314 -26.40 12.00 176.27
C ARG A 314 -27.73 11.65 176.96
N LEU A 315 -28.53 10.78 176.32
CA LEU A 315 -29.79 10.28 176.86
C LEU A 315 -29.58 9.44 178.13
N ASN A 316 -28.49 8.67 178.19
CA ASN A 316 -28.15 7.86 179.36
C ASN A 316 -27.74 8.72 180.57
N GLY A 317 -27.04 9.84 180.32
CA GLY A 317 -26.70 10.84 181.35
C GLY A 317 -27.93 11.52 181.97
N LEU A 318 -28.91 11.91 181.16
CA LEU A 318 -30.19 12.47 181.62
C LEU A 318 -30.97 11.48 182.49
N ARG A 319 -31.01 10.20 182.11
CA ARG A 319 -31.63 9.12 182.91
C ARG A 319 -31.00 8.98 184.29
N GLY A 320 -29.68 9.15 184.39
CA GLY A 320 -28.95 9.16 185.66
C GLY A 320 -29.45 10.24 186.62
N GLN A 321 -29.57 11.48 186.14
CA GLN A 321 -30.01 12.63 186.95
C GLN A 321 -31.44 12.46 187.52
N VAL A 322 -32.39 11.95 186.73
CA VAL A 322 -33.76 11.69 187.20
C VAL A 322 -33.78 10.62 188.30
N SER A 323 -32.96 9.57 188.17
CA SER A 323 -32.87 8.51 189.18
C SER A 323 -32.25 8.95 190.52
N GLU A 324 -31.38 9.97 190.49
CA GLU A 324 -30.78 10.59 191.68
C GLU A 324 -31.78 11.51 192.41
N GLN A 325 -32.61 12.24 191.66
CA GLN A 325 -33.69 13.07 192.19
C GLN A 325 -34.77 12.24 192.91
N LEU A 326 -35.15 11.08 192.35
CA LEU A 326 -36.11 10.17 192.97
C LEU A 326 -35.59 9.52 194.26
N ARG A 327 -34.27 9.25 194.37
CA ARG A 327 -33.66 8.71 195.60
C ARG A 327 -33.63 9.72 196.75
N ARG A 328 -33.39 11.00 196.47
CA ARG A 328 -33.42 12.06 197.50
C ARG A 328 -34.83 12.36 198.03
N ALA A 329 -35.85 12.36 197.16
CA ALA A 329 -37.23 12.60 197.58
C ALA A 329 -37.78 11.47 198.47
N ARG A 330 -37.36 10.22 198.25
CA ARG A 330 -37.90 9.04 198.95
C ARG A 330 -37.28 8.77 200.33
N ALA A 331 -36.15 9.39 200.67
CA ALA A 331 -35.39 9.04 201.88
C ALA A 331 -35.87 9.71 203.18
N THR A 332 -36.64 10.81 203.10
CA THR A 332 -37.02 11.57 204.31
C THR A 332 -38.38 12.27 204.20
N ILE A 333 -39.27 11.70 203.38
CA ILE A 333 -40.72 11.78 203.60
C ILE A 333 -41.14 10.77 204.70
N ASP A 334 -40.29 9.78 205.03
CA ASP A 334 -40.46 8.82 206.12
C ASP A 334 -40.32 9.40 207.55
N SER A 335 -39.91 10.66 207.75
CA SER A 335 -39.64 11.18 209.12
C SER A 335 -40.73 12.03 209.75
N GLU A 336 -41.65 12.62 208.99
CA GLU A 336 -42.77 13.45 209.51
C GLU A 336 -44.02 13.28 208.61
N LEU A 337 -44.40 12.03 208.32
CA LEU A 337 -45.76 11.69 207.89
C LEU A 337 -46.29 10.46 208.64
N GLU A 338 -46.10 10.51 209.96
CA GLU A 338 -47.27 10.44 210.82
C GLU A 338 -48.21 11.61 210.42
N ALA A 339 -49.42 11.25 209.95
CA ALA A 339 -50.57 12.11 209.64
C ALA A 339 -50.88 12.55 208.18
N VAL A 340 -51.63 11.66 207.50
CA VAL A 340 -52.89 11.93 206.76
C VAL A 340 -52.86 12.61 205.36
N ASN A 341 -53.29 11.83 204.37
CA ASN A 341 -54.16 12.12 203.21
C ASN A 341 -54.45 13.59 202.80
N ALA A 342 -54.36 13.88 201.49
CA ALA A 342 -55.55 13.91 200.61
C ALA A 342 -55.23 14.26 199.13
N ASP A 343 -56.09 13.75 198.25
CA ASP A 343 -56.38 14.11 196.83
C ASP A 343 -56.93 15.56 196.68
N PRO A 344 -57.27 16.11 195.48
CA PRO A 344 -57.08 15.64 194.09
C PRO A 344 -56.75 16.73 193.01
N GLU A 345 -56.81 16.32 191.72
CA GLU A 345 -57.33 17.05 190.51
C GLU A 345 -56.57 18.18 189.76
N GLY A 346 -56.45 18.03 188.40
CA GLY A 346 -56.85 19.11 187.45
C GLY A 346 -55.95 19.57 186.26
N VAL A 347 -55.91 18.85 185.10
CA VAL A 347 -56.18 19.30 183.67
C VAL A 347 -55.58 20.65 183.10
N PRO A 348 -55.24 20.88 181.79
CA PRO A 348 -54.77 20.07 180.61
C PRO A 348 -53.59 20.68 179.74
N ALA A 349 -53.17 19.96 178.65
CA ALA A 349 -52.77 20.35 177.24
C ALA A 349 -51.94 21.64 176.92
N PRO A 350 -51.06 21.70 175.86
CA PRO A 350 -51.36 21.29 174.45
C PRO A 350 -50.15 20.87 173.52
N VAL A 351 -50.40 20.79 172.19
CA VAL A 351 -49.51 20.81 170.97
C VAL A 351 -48.36 19.77 170.82
N SER A 352 -47.97 19.26 169.64
CA SER A 352 -48.57 19.11 168.28
C SER A 352 -47.71 18.06 167.53
N ALA A 353 -48.28 17.27 166.60
CA ALA A 353 -47.58 16.22 165.85
C ALA A 353 -48.15 16.05 164.42
N GLU A 354 -47.48 15.22 163.61
CA GLU A 354 -47.96 14.59 162.34
C GLU A 354 -48.16 15.58 161.13
N GLU A 355 -48.03 15.23 159.84
CA GLU A 355 -47.60 14.01 159.10
C GLU A 355 -47.30 14.35 157.59
N GLU A 356 -46.68 13.39 156.86
CA GLU A 356 -46.85 12.98 155.43
C GLU A 356 -46.76 13.92 154.16
N ASP A 357 -45.81 13.54 153.28
CA ASP A 357 -45.97 13.01 151.88
C ASP A 357 -46.10 13.85 150.56
N ASP A 358 -45.69 13.17 149.47
CA ASP A 358 -45.96 13.28 148.00
C ASP A 358 -45.26 14.33 147.08
N ALA A 359 -45.45 14.14 145.76
CA ALA A 359 -44.45 14.38 144.69
C ALA A 359 -44.86 15.38 143.56
N THR A 360 -44.10 15.34 142.46
CA THR A 360 -44.34 15.83 141.07
C THR A 360 -43.85 17.21 140.56
N ALA A 361 -43.10 17.13 139.45
CA ALA A 361 -43.23 17.88 138.16
C ALA A 361 -42.66 19.31 137.90
N GLU A 362 -41.86 19.35 136.81
CA GLU A 362 -41.84 20.31 135.66
C GLU A 362 -41.10 21.69 135.66
N GLY A 363 -40.37 21.91 134.54
CA GLY A 363 -39.98 23.21 133.95
C GLY A 363 -38.47 23.58 133.98
N ALA A 364 -37.81 24.15 132.95
CA ALA A 364 -38.17 24.39 131.54
C ALA A 364 -36.96 24.87 130.67
N VAL A 365 -36.76 24.31 129.45
CA VAL A 365 -36.35 24.97 128.15
C VAL A 365 -34.94 25.67 128.03
N PRO A 366 -34.30 25.86 126.83
CA PRO A 366 -34.36 25.24 125.48
C PRO A 366 -33.06 24.44 125.11
N GLU A 367 -32.79 23.81 123.95
CA GLU A 367 -33.48 23.61 122.64
C GLU A 367 -33.09 24.51 121.41
N GLN A 368 -32.08 24.08 120.64
CA GLN A 368 -31.66 24.45 119.25
C GLN A 368 -30.71 23.32 118.73
N ASP A 369 -30.57 22.94 117.46
CA ASP A 369 -31.14 23.34 116.16
C ASP A 369 -31.13 22.11 115.22
N SER A 370 -31.93 22.11 114.14
CA SER A 370 -32.11 20.94 113.25
C SER A 370 -32.45 21.30 111.80
N GLY A 371 -31.80 20.67 110.81
CA GLY A 371 -32.35 20.53 109.45
C GLY A 371 -31.41 20.78 108.27
N GLU A 372 -31.05 19.70 107.57
CA GLU A 372 -30.67 19.65 106.14
C GLU A 372 -31.92 19.76 105.22
N PRO A 373 -31.82 19.77 103.87
CA PRO A 373 -30.86 20.44 102.97
C PRO A 373 -31.56 21.03 101.69
N ASP A 374 -30.78 21.23 100.61
CA ASP A 374 -31.12 21.14 99.16
C ASP A 374 -31.03 22.44 98.31
N GLY A 375 -30.62 22.30 97.03
CA GLY A 375 -30.68 23.36 96.00
C GLY A 375 -29.43 23.65 95.15
N THR A 376 -29.38 23.10 93.93
CA THR A 376 -28.52 23.57 92.80
C THR A 376 -29.06 24.89 92.16
N PRO A 377 -28.31 25.68 91.33
CA PRO A 377 -28.25 25.40 89.87
C PRO A 377 -27.05 25.97 89.03
N SER A 378 -27.03 25.63 87.73
CA SER A 378 -26.13 26.10 86.62
C SER A 378 -26.26 27.60 86.24
N PRO A 379 -25.45 28.16 85.29
CA PRO A 379 -25.79 28.07 83.83
C PRO A 379 -24.64 28.11 82.77
N THR A 380 -24.99 27.73 81.53
CA THR A 380 -24.33 27.96 80.21
C THR A 380 -24.62 29.40 79.66
N PRO A 381 -24.43 29.85 78.37
CA PRO A 381 -23.92 29.24 77.10
C PRO A 381 -23.00 30.12 76.17
N ARG A 382 -22.44 29.56 75.06
CA ARG A 382 -22.69 29.95 73.63
C ARG A 382 -21.61 29.49 72.61
N PRO A 383 -21.97 29.31 71.30
CA PRO A 383 -21.05 28.98 70.20
C PRO A 383 -20.82 30.15 69.20
N GLN A 384 -19.84 29.99 68.29
CA GLN A 384 -19.74 30.75 67.02
C GLN A 384 -19.22 29.88 65.86
N ALA A 385 -19.36 30.39 64.62
CA ALA A 385 -19.44 29.58 63.41
C ALA A 385 -18.34 29.86 62.36
N GLY A 386 -18.08 28.83 61.55
CA GLY A 386 -18.00 28.94 60.10
C GLY A 386 -16.65 29.27 59.44
N TRP A 387 -16.32 28.52 58.38
CA TRP A 387 -15.62 29.09 57.22
C TRP A 387 -15.89 28.31 55.93
N LYS A 388 -15.85 29.04 54.80
CA LYS A 388 -15.94 28.51 53.43
C LYS A 388 -14.53 28.40 52.85
N GLY A 389 -14.26 27.39 52.01
CA GLY A 389 -13.01 27.25 51.27
C GLY A 389 -13.27 26.76 49.84
N GLN A 390 -12.85 27.52 48.84
CA GLN A 390 -13.26 27.34 47.44
C GLN A 390 -12.33 26.46 46.59
N SER A 391 -12.98 25.64 45.75
CA SER A 391 -12.63 25.28 44.37
C SER A 391 -11.21 25.52 43.82
N ARG A 392 -10.66 24.51 43.13
CA ARG A 392 -9.83 24.74 41.92
C ARG A 392 -9.93 23.60 40.92
N SER A 393 -10.56 23.86 39.78
CA SER A 393 -10.45 23.05 38.57
C SER A 393 -9.36 23.62 37.67
N ARG A 394 -8.51 22.75 37.10
CA ARG A 394 -7.66 23.08 35.95
C ARG A 394 -7.89 22.03 34.89
N ARG A 395 -8.29 22.47 33.69
CA ARG A 395 -8.46 21.63 32.50
C ARG A 395 -7.45 22.13 31.47
N THR A 396 -6.50 21.29 31.11
CA THR A 396 -5.54 21.52 30.03
C THR A 396 -5.87 20.58 28.88
N ALA A 397 -6.07 21.13 27.68
CA ALA A 397 -6.10 20.36 26.45
C ALA A 397 -5.42 21.21 25.36
N ARG A 398 -4.43 20.61 24.70
CA ARG A 398 -3.66 21.18 23.58
C ARG A 398 -3.41 20.04 22.61
N VAL A 399 -4.12 20.05 21.48
CA VAL A 399 -3.75 19.48 20.19
C VAL A 399 -4.25 20.47 19.16
#